data_AF-F0QW31-F1
#
_entry.id   AF-F0QW31-F1
#
_cell.length_a   1.000
_cell.length_b   1.000
_cell.length_c   1.000
_cell.angle_alpha   90.00
_cell.angle_beta   90.00
_cell.angle_gamma   90.00
#
_symmetry.space_group_name_H-M   'P 1'
#
loop_
_entity.id
_entity.type
_entity.pdbx_description
1 polymer ?
#
loop_
_entity_poly.entity_id
_entity_poly.type
_entity_poly.pdbx_seq_one_letter_code
_entity_poly.pdbx_strand_id
1 'polypeptide(L)'
;MYNLDMASGISRVRRVRRSMVITKLPYVTKIYINYQVLIPASLVKALNIENVWYADITIEYFGQEITLERVKLLRTRNTASRQFTIPKEVREKYGIKPLDEIKIKAIVPVE
;
A
#
# COMPACT_ATOMS: atom_id res chain seq x y z
N MET A 1 24.27 17.27 50.83
CA MET A 1 23.36 18.30 50.28
C MET A 1 23.41 18.18 48.76
N TYR A 2 22.23 18.18 48.13
CA TYR A 2 21.90 18.01 46.69
C TYR A 2 21.75 16.57 46.15
N ASN A 3 20.46 16.21 46.02
CA ASN A 3 19.90 15.09 45.27
C ASN A 3 19.96 15.36 43.76
N LEU A 4 20.07 14.31 42.95
CA LEU A 4 19.10 13.94 41.91
C LEU A 4 19.64 12.68 41.20
N ASP A 5 18.84 11.63 41.12
CA ASP A 5 18.75 10.79 39.93
C ASP A 5 17.47 9.93 40.02
N MET A 6 16.35 10.56 39.68
CA MET A 6 15.15 9.86 39.29
C MET A 6 15.43 9.14 37.96
N ALA A 7 15.75 7.84 38.04
CA ALA A 7 15.70 6.94 36.89
C ALA A 7 14.24 6.82 36.41
N SER A 8 13.84 7.74 35.53
CA SER A 8 12.59 7.65 34.78
C SER A 8 12.70 6.49 33.79
N GLY A 9 12.23 5.32 34.23
CA GLY A 9 11.99 4.17 33.37
C GLY A 9 10.90 4.49 32.36
N ILE A 10 11.25 5.18 31.26
CA ILE A 10 10.40 5.26 30.08
C ILE A 10 10.42 3.87 29.44
N SER A 11 9.51 3.02 29.92
CA SER A 11 9.15 1.80 29.22
C SER A 11 8.74 2.20 27.81
N ARG A 12 9.54 1.78 26.81
CA ARG A 12 9.16 1.90 25.40
C ARG A 12 7.89 1.09 25.21
N VAL A 13 6.74 1.73 25.32
CA VAL A 13 5.46 1.15 24.93
C VAL A 13 5.59 0.82 23.46
N ARG A 14 5.89 -0.44 23.15
CA ARG A 14 5.92 -0.97 21.80
C ARG A 14 4.49 -0.88 21.31
N ARG A 15 4.16 0.22 20.62
CA ARG A 15 2.85 0.44 20.02
C ARG A 15 2.66 -0.70 19.02
N VAL A 16 1.94 -1.75 19.43
CA VAL A 16 1.50 -2.81 18.53
C VAL A 16 0.54 -2.12 17.58
N ARG A 17 1.05 -1.65 16.43
CA ARG A 17 0.19 -1.25 15.32
C ARG A 17 -0.59 -2.50 14.97
N ARG A 18 -1.85 -2.58 15.41
CA ARG A 18 -2.81 -3.54 14.87
C ARG A 18 -2.88 -3.24 13.37
N SER A 19 -2.12 -3.99 12.57
CA SER A 19 -2.23 -3.92 11.12
C SER A 19 -3.66 -4.33 10.80
N MET A 20 -4.45 -3.41 10.25
CA MET A 20 -5.74 -3.75 9.69
C MET A 20 -5.49 -4.83 8.63
N VAL A 21 -5.98 -6.05 8.90
CA VAL A 21 -5.70 -7.22 8.07
C VAL A 21 -6.65 -7.16 6.88
N ILE A 22 -6.15 -6.69 5.74
CA ILE A 22 -6.91 -6.61 4.48
C ILE A 22 -6.61 -7.88 3.69
N THR A 23 -7.61 -8.74 3.48
CA THR A 23 -7.47 -10.03 2.76
C THR A 23 -8.35 -10.12 1.53
N LYS A 24 -9.19 -9.11 1.27
CA LYS A 24 -10.15 -9.12 0.16
C LYS A 24 -10.13 -7.78 -0.58
N LEU A 25 -10.52 -7.86 -1.85
CA LEU A 25 -10.90 -6.73 -2.67
C LEU A 25 -12.43 -6.52 -2.56
N PRO A 26 -12.93 -5.28 -2.75
CA PRO A 26 -12.17 -4.06 -2.88
C PRO A 26 -11.64 -3.54 -1.54
N TYR A 27 -10.61 -2.71 -1.55
CA TYR A 27 -10.15 -1.98 -0.35
C TYR A 27 -9.75 -0.53 -0.68
N VAL A 28 -9.89 0.35 0.29
CA VAL A 28 -9.46 1.76 0.17
C VAL A 28 -8.05 1.92 0.72
N THR A 29 -7.22 2.68 0.03
CA THR A 29 -5.86 3.00 0.47
C THR A 29 -5.44 4.38 -0.03
N LYS A 30 -4.42 4.93 0.63
CA LYS A 30 -3.86 6.25 0.33
C LYS A 30 -2.66 6.13 -0.59
N ILE A 31 -2.59 7.00 -1.58
CA ILE A 31 -1.43 7.13 -2.47
C ILE A 31 -0.28 7.78 -1.70
N TYR A 32 0.93 7.21 -1.80
CA TYR A 32 2.12 7.78 -1.17
C TYR A 32 2.66 9.00 -1.92
N ILE A 33 3.53 9.76 -1.26
CA ILE A 33 4.12 10.99 -1.80
C ILE A 33 4.80 10.77 -3.17
N ASN A 34 5.31 9.56 -3.41
CA ASN A 34 5.99 9.13 -4.63
C ASN A 34 5.04 8.43 -5.63
N TYR A 35 3.73 8.60 -5.48
CA TYR A 35 2.68 7.98 -6.32
C TYR A 35 2.66 6.45 -6.29
N GLN A 36 3.27 5.86 -5.27
CA GLN A 36 3.15 4.43 -5.02
C GLN A 36 1.94 4.12 -4.16
N VAL A 37 1.43 2.91 -4.36
CA VAL A 37 0.28 2.37 -3.65
C VAL A 37 0.69 1.04 -3.04
N LEU A 38 0.36 0.84 -1.77
CA LEU A 38 0.65 -0.39 -1.04
C LEU A 38 -0.46 -1.44 -1.26
N ILE A 39 -0.03 -2.65 -1.60
CA ILE A 39 -0.82 -3.88 -1.49
C ILE A 39 -0.40 -4.60 -0.20
N PRO A 40 -1.31 -4.72 0.79
CA PRO A 40 -1.00 -5.36 2.07
C PRO A 40 -0.53 -6.80 1.91
N ALA A 41 0.46 -7.24 2.69
CA ALA A 41 0.97 -8.61 2.68
C ALA A 41 -0.12 -9.68 2.85
N SER A 42 -1.14 -9.41 3.68
CA SER A 42 -2.28 -10.31 3.87
C SER A 42 -3.10 -10.49 2.61
N LEU A 43 -3.24 -9.45 1.78
CA LEU A 43 -3.93 -9.52 0.49
C LEU A 43 -3.06 -10.20 -0.56
N VAL A 44 -1.76 -9.90 -0.61
CA VAL A 44 -0.82 -10.58 -1.51
C VAL A 44 -0.89 -12.09 -1.32
N LYS A 45 -0.85 -12.56 -0.07
CA LYS A 45 -0.99 -13.98 0.29
C LYS A 45 -2.35 -14.56 -0.07
N ALA A 46 -3.43 -13.83 0.23
CA ALA A 46 -4.78 -14.27 -0.07
C ALA A 46 -5.03 -14.42 -1.58
N LEU A 47 -4.34 -13.62 -2.41
CA LEU A 47 -4.41 -13.69 -3.87
C LEU A 47 -3.36 -14.63 -4.49
N ASN A 48 -2.45 -15.20 -3.70
CA ASN A 48 -1.35 -16.06 -4.16
C ASN A 48 -0.45 -15.37 -5.22
N ILE A 49 -0.15 -14.07 -5.03
CA ILE A 49 0.64 -13.25 -5.96
C ILE A 49 2.06 -12.92 -5.44
N GLU A 50 2.56 -13.68 -4.47
CA GLU A 50 3.87 -13.47 -3.82
C GLU A 50 5.05 -13.53 -4.78
N ASN A 51 4.92 -14.22 -5.92
CA ASN A 51 5.97 -14.35 -6.92
C ASN A 51 5.68 -13.63 -8.24
N VAL A 52 4.55 -12.94 -8.32
CA VAL A 52 4.15 -12.16 -9.49
C VAL A 52 4.99 -10.88 -9.59
N TRP A 53 5.35 -10.50 -10.81
CA TRP A 53 6.14 -9.31 -11.11
C TRP A 53 5.30 -8.17 -11.72
N TYR A 54 4.27 -8.52 -12.49
CA TYR A 54 3.41 -7.57 -13.18
C TYR A 54 1.94 -7.94 -12.96
N ALA A 55 1.07 -6.93 -12.89
CA ALA A 55 -0.37 -7.13 -12.80
C ALA A 55 -1.10 -5.99 -13.50
N ASP A 56 -2.28 -6.28 -14.02
CA ASP A 56 -3.28 -5.28 -14.31
C ASP A 56 -4.02 -4.93 -13.01
N ILE A 57 -4.13 -3.65 -12.70
CA ILE A 57 -4.76 -3.17 -11.47
C ILE A 57 -5.90 -2.24 -11.81
N THR A 58 -7.11 -2.60 -11.41
CA THR A 58 -8.28 -1.73 -11.56
C THR A 58 -8.47 -0.94 -10.28
N ILE A 59 -8.49 0.39 -10.41
CA ILE A 59 -8.74 1.34 -9.32
C ILE A 59 -10.01 2.13 -9.63
N GLU A 60 -10.70 2.56 -8.57
CA GLU A 60 -11.79 3.53 -8.62
C GLU A 60 -11.29 4.84 -8.00
N TYR A 61 -11.36 5.93 -8.76
CA TYR A 61 -10.95 7.27 -8.35
C TYR A 61 -12.01 8.29 -8.77
N PHE A 62 -12.55 9.04 -7.82
CA PHE A 62 -13.68 9.95 -8.03
C PHE A 62 -14.84 9.36 -8.87
N GLY A 63 -15.20 8.10 -8.60
CA GLY A 63 -16.29 7.40 -9.29
C GLY A 63 -15.94 6.86 -10.68
N GLN A 64 -14.71 7.10 -11.17
CA GLN A 64 -14.24 6.56 -12.44
C GLN A 64 -13.45 5.27 -12.20
N GLU A 65 -13.71 4.25 -13.02
CA GLU A 65 -12.95 3.00 -13.03
C GLU A 65 -11.80 3.10 -14.03
N ILE A 66 -10.59 2.81 -13.56
CA ILE A 66 -9.34 3.01 -14.31
C ILE A 66 -8.52 1.73 -14.18
N THR A 67 -8.18 1.10 -15.31
CA THR A 67 -7.26 -0.04 -15.34
C THR A 67 -5.85 0.44 -15.63
N LEU A 68 -4.92 0.09 -14.74
CA LEU A 68 -3.49 0.28 -14.90
C LEU A 68 -2.92 -1.00 -15.50
N GLU A 69 -2.54 -0.96 -16.76
CA GLU A 69 -2.05 -2.13 -17.48
C GLU A 69 -0.60 -2.45 -17.12
N ARG A 70 -0.31 -3.74 -16.90
CA ARG A 70 1.02 -4.34 -16.74
C ARG A 70 1.93 -3.55 -15.79
N VAL A 71 1.42 -3.09 -14.65
CA VAL A 71 2.22 -2.36 -13.67
C VAL A 71 3.12 -3.29 -12.87
N LYS A 72 4.35 -2.83 -12.60
CA LYS A 72 5.33 -3.62 -11.84
C LYS A 72 4.98 -3.66 -10.35
N LEU A 73 4.93 -4.87 -9.79
CA LEU A 73 4.77 -5.13 -8.36
C LEU A 73 6.13 -5.13 -7.66
N LEU A 74 6.51 -3.99 -7.09
CA LEU A 74 7.75 -3.81 -6.33
C LEU A 74 7.71 -4.63 -5.03
N ARG A 75 8.80 -5.37 -4.77
CA ARG A 75 8.98 -6.13 -3.53
C ARG A 75 9.48 -5.23 -2.40
N THR A 76 8.99 -5.46 -1.20
CA THR A 76 9.54 -4.88 0.02
C THR A 76 10.47 -5.86 0.72
N ARG A 77 11.59 -5.39 1.30
CA ARG A 77 12.69 -6.24 1.82
C ARG A 77 12.27 -7.28 2.86
N ASN A 78 11.40 -6.91 3.81
CA ASN A 78 11.09 -7.71 5.01
C ASN A 78 9.61 -8.12 5.12
N THR A 79 8.82 -7.99 4.06
CA THR A 79 7.39 -8.35 4.08
C THR A 79 6.93 -8.79 2.69
N ALA A 80 5.91 -9.64 2.65
CA ALA A 80 5.26 -10.07 1.41
C ALA A 80 4.44 -8.95 0.75
N SER A 81 4.33 -7.77 1.37
CA SER A 81 3.64 -6.63 0.76
C SER A 81 4.26 -6.29 -0.60
N ARG A 82 3.41 -5.77 -1.49
CA ARG A 82 3.84 -5.24 -2.78
C ARG A 82 3.49 -3.77 -2.88
N GLN A 83 4.19 -3.07 -3.75
CA GLN A 83 3.86 -1.71 -4.13
C GLN A 83 3.79 -1.62 -5.65
N PHE A 84 2.96 -0.73 -6.16
CA PHE A 84 2.99 -0.36 -7.58
C PHE A 84 2.96 1.15 -7.69
N THR A 85 3.46 1.67 -8.80
CA THR A 85 3.44 3.10 -9.10
C THR A 85 2.30 3.37 -10.07
N ILE A 86 1.52 4.42 -9.83
CA ILE A 86 0.51 4.86 -10.80
C ILE A 86 1.23 5.50 -12.00
N PRO A 87 1.03 5.01 -13.24
CA PRO A 87 1.71 5.52 -14.44
C PRO A 87 1.49 7.04 -14.63
N LYS A 88 2.46 7.72 -15.24
CA LYS A 88 2.45 9.18 -15.36
C LYS A 88 1.27 9.65 -16.20
N GLU A 89 1.03 9.00 -17.33
CA GLU A 89 -0.05 9.23 -18.26
C GLU A 89 -1.42 9.10 -17.58
N VAL A 90 -1.59 8.14 -16.67
CA VAL A 90 -2.83 7.99 -15.90
C VAL A 90 -2.97 9.11 -14.87
N ARG A 91 -1.89 9.45 -14.17
CA ARG A 91 -1.91 10.55 -13.18
C ARG A 91 -2.31 11.87 -13.81
N GLU A 92 -1.72 12.19 -14.97
CA GLU A 92 -1.98 13.43 -15.68
C GLU A 92 -3.40 13.44 -16.28
N LYS A 93 -3.81 12.33 -16.90
CA LYS A 93 -5.15 12.21 -17.52
C LYS A 93 -6.29 12.37 -16.51
N TYR A 94 -6.16 11.78 -15.33
CA TYR A 94 -7.22 11.77 -14.32
C TYR A 94 -6.99 12.75 -13.16
N GLY A 95 -5.88 13.48 -13.15
CA GLY A 95 -5.55 14.46 -12.11
C GLY A 95 -5.23 13.84 -10.74
N ILE A 96 -4.73 12.61 -10.71
CA ILE A 96 -4.40 11.88 -9.47
C ILE A 96 -3.22 12.54 -8.78
N LYS A 97 -3.39 12.89 -7.50
CA LYS A 97 -2.36 13.54 -6.67
C LYS A 97 -1.83 12.61 -5.59
N PRO A 98 -0.61 12.87 -5.08
CA PRO A 98 -0.14 12.18 -3.90
C PRO A 98 -1.08 12.47 -2.73
N LEU A 99 -1.19 11.53 -1.80
CA LEU A 99 -2.06 11.60 -0.63
C LEU A 99 -3.56 11.50 -0.93
N ASP A 100 -3.97 11.38 -2.19
CA ASP A 100 -5.37 11.04 -2.50
C ASP A 100 -5.71 9.62 -2.03
N GLU A 101 -7.00 9.39 -1.80
CA GLU A 101 -7.54 8.06 -1.54
C GLU A 101 -8.07 7.44 -2.84
N ILE A 102 -7.79 6.16 -3.00
CA ILE A 102 -8.30 5.34 -4.11
C ILE A 102 -8.86 4.04 -3.56
N LYS A 103 -9.79 3.44 -4.31
CA LYS A 103 -10.30 2.10 -4.02
C LYS A 103 -9.73 1.11 -5.02
N ILE A 104 -9.00 0.12 -4.56
CA ILE A 104 -8.50 -0.98 -5.39
C ILE A 104 -9.64 -1.98 -5.58
N LYS A 105 -10.00 -2.25 -6.84
CA LYS A 105 -11.14 -3.10 -7.23
C LYS A 105 -10.70 -4.48 -7.68
N ALA A 106 -9.65 -4.55 -8.49
CA ALA A 106 -9.12 -5.79 -9.04
C ALA A 106 -7.59 -5.76 -9.12
N ILE A 107 -6.97 -6.92 -8.97
CA ILE A 107 -5.54 -7.15 -9.20
C ILE A 107 -5.46 -8.47 -9.96
N VAL A 108 -5.06 -8.40 -11.23
CA VAL A 108 -4.98 -9.56 -12.13
C VAL A 108 -3.52 -9.74 -12.54
N PRO A 109 -2.85 -10.82 -12.12
CA PRO A 109 -1.49 -11.13 -12.55
C PRO A 109 -1.38 -11.21 -14.08
N VAL A 110 -0.28 -10.71 -14.62
CA VAL A 110 0.07 -10.87 -16.04
C VAL A 110 1.47 -11.48 -16.16
N GLU A 111 1.63 -12.41 -17.11
CA GLU A 111 2.88 -13.12 -17.40
C GLU A 111 3.98 -12.18 -17.92
#